data_AF-A0A832FD53-F1
#
_entry.id   AF-A0A832FD53-F1
#
_cell.length_a   1.000
_cell.length_b   1.000
_cell.length_c   1.000
_cell.angle_alpha   90.00
_cell.angle_beta   90.00
_cell.angle_gamma   90.00
#
_symmetry.space_group_name_H-M   'P 1'
#
loop_
_entity.id
_entity.type
_entity.pdbx_description
1 polymer ?
#
loop_
_entity_poly.entity_id
_entity_poly.type
_entity_poly.pdbx_seq_one_letter_code
_entity_poly.pdbx_strand_id
1 'polypeptide(L)'
;MKKNTAWFRLYEELNDFVLPAKRKVWFEHPIEGSPSIEELVISLGIPPAQVDLILINGQSVDFSHRVKSGDRISLYPVFESFDISTVSRLRSKPLRELAFIVDAQLGQLASCLRSLNIDVLYQPELTDELIVMAARSSRRIILTSSRELLYKEGITRGYLIKGTNLDEQIQEVLLRFDLLPKAGK
;
A
#
# COMPACT_ATOMS: atom_id res chain seq x y z
N MET A 1 19.05 -14.42 -28.22
CA MET A 1 19.44 -13.79 -26.93
C MET A 1 18.66 -14.52 -25.82
N LYS A 2 19.32 -15.01 -24.76
CA LYS A 2 18.61 -15.65 -23.64
C LYS A 2 17.69 -14.61 -23.01
N LYS A 3 16.40 -14.92 -22.90
CA LYS A 3 15.43 -14.06 -22.23
C LYS A 3 15.83 -14.00 -20.76
N ASN A 4 16.29 -12.85 -20.31
CA ASN A 4 16.67 -12.63 -18.93
C ASN A 4 15.37 -12.30 -18.17
N THR A 5 14.89 -13.21 -17.34
CA THR A 5 13.59 -13.07 -16.67
C THR A 5 13.73 -13.30 -15.17
N ALA A 6 12.89 -12.64 -14.39
CA ALA A 6 12.65 -12.92 -12.98
C ALA A 6 11.19 -13.33 -12.79
N TRP A 7 10.92 -14.05 -11.71
CA TRP A 7 9.58 -14.51 -11.35
C TRP A 7 9.03 -13.65 -10.23
N PHE A 8 7.79 -13.20 -10.38
CA PHE A 8 7.09 -12.40 -9.37
C PHE A 8 5.86 -13.13 -8.86
N ARG A 9 5.57 -12.94 -7.58
CA ARG A 9 4.28 -13.23 -6.97
C ARG A 9 3.86 -12.07 -6.09
N LEU A 10 2.65 -11.57 -6.33
CA LEU A 10 2.06 -10.48 -5.56
C LEU A 10 1.05 -11.02 -4.57
N TYR A 11 1.04 -10.45 -3.38
CA TYR A 11 0.13 -10.84 -2.29
C TYR A 11 -0.92 -9.75 -2.05
N GLU A 12 -2.11 -10.20 -1.64
CA GLU A 12 -3.26 -9.36 -1.31
C GLU A 12 -3.54 -8.23 -2.32
N GLU A 13 -3.65 -6.99 -1.87
CA GLU A 13 -4.01 -5.83 -2.70
C GLU A 13 -2.97 -5.48 -3.77
N LEU A 14 -1.73 -5.97 -3.67
CA LEU A 14 -0.75 -5.75 -4.75
C LEU A 14 -1.20 -6.42 -6.05
N ASN A 15 -2.08 -7.41 -5.97
CA ASN A 15 -2.68 -8.05 -7.14
C ASN A 15 -3.56 -7.12 -7.96
N ASP A 16 -4.01 -5.99 -7.40
CA ASP A 16 -4.84 -5.02 -8.12
C ASP A 16 -4.03 -4.21 -9.15
N PHE A 17 -2.70 -4.16 -9.01
CA PHE A 17 -1.80 -3.50 -9.96
C PHE A 17 -1.47 -4.35 -11.20
N VAL A 18 -1.84 -5.63 -11.21
CA VAL A 18 -1.55 -6.54 -12.34
C VAL A 18 -2.82 -7.11 -12.98
N LEU A 19 -2.65 -7.56 -14.23
CA LEU A 19 -3.70 -8.24 -14.99
C LEU A 19 -4.24 -9.47 -14.22
N PRO A 20 -5.55 -9.78 -14.34
CA PRO A 20 -6.18 -10.90 -13.63
C PRO A 20 -5.42 -12.23 -13.74
N ALA A 21 -4.87 -12.55 -14.92
CA ALA A 21 -4.11 -13.78 -15.16
C ALA A 21 -2.79 -13.88 -14.36
N LYS A 22 -2.28 -12.77 -13.82
CA LYS A 22 -1.05 -12.70 -13.02
C LYS A 22 -1.32 -12.65 -11.52
N ARG A 23 -2.59 -12.61 -11.10
CA ARG A 23 -2.96 -12.45 -9.70
C ARG A 23 -2.79 -13.76 -8.93
N LYS A 24 -2.20 -13.67 -7.74
CA LYS A 24 -1.98 -14.76 -6.76
C LYS A 24 -1.20 -15.97 -7.29
N VAL A 25 -0.58 -15.84 -8.46
CA VAL A 25 0.24 -16.86 -9.13
C VAL A 25 1.65 -16.33 -9.38
N TRP A 26 2.58 -17.24 -9.68
CA TRP A 26 3.90 -16.86 -10.17
C TRP A 26 3.82 -16.48 -11.65
N PHE A 27 4.40 -15.34 -12.02
CA PHE A 27 4.49 -14.91 -13.41
C PHE A 27 5.89 -14.40 -13.74
N GLU A 28 6.28 -14.52 -15.01
CA GLU A 28 7.56 -14.02 -15.49
C GLU A 28 7.49 -12.51 -15.80
N HIS A 29 8.56 -11.81 -15.46
CA HIS A 29 8.81 -10.42 -15.86
C HIS A 29 10.20 -10.32 -16.51
N PRO A 30 10.32 -9.76 -17.72
CA PRO A 30 11.61 -9.50 -18.35
C PRO A 30 12.45 -8.55 -17.49
N ILE A 31 13.76 -8.78 -17.44
CA ILE A 31 14.71 -7.88 -16.79
C ILE A 31 15.81 -7.48 -17.78
N GLU A 32 16.16 -6.20 -17.80
CA GLU A 32 17.21 -5.65 -18.64
C GLU A 32 18.41 -5.21 -17.78
N GLY A 33 19.61 -5.70 -18.09
CA GLY A 33 20.79 -5.42 -17.29
C GLY A 33 20.70 -6.02 -15.88
N SER A 34 20.88 -5.16 -14.87
CA SER A 34 20.91 -5.50 -13.44
C SER A 34 20.04 -4.51 -12.66
N PRO A 35 18.71 -4.51 -12.87
CA PRO A 35 17.83 -3.51 -12.29
C PRO A 35 17.74 -3.68 -10.77
N SER A 36 17.41 -2.60 -10.07
CA SER A 36 17.02 -2.67 -8.66
C SER A 36 15.62 -3.28 -8.53
N ILE A 37 15.28 -3.76 -7.32
CA ILE A 37 13.90 -4.18 -7.04
C ILE A 37 12.93 -3.01 -7.22
N GLU A 38 13.31 -1.80 -6.80
CA GLU A 38 12.48 -0.60 -6.97
C GLU A 38 12.11 -0.34 -8.43
N GLU A 39 13.08 -0.38 -9.33
CA GLU A 39 12.87 -0.20 -10.77
C GLU A 39 11.87 -1.23 -11.32
N LEU A 40 11.96 -2.49 -10.87
CA LEU A 40 11.03 -3.55 -11.28
C LEU A 40 9.64 -3.42 -10.64
N VAL A 41 9.55 -2.94 -9.40
CA VAL A 41 8.27 -2.67 -8.73
C VAL A 41 7.53 -1.57 -9.49
N ILE A 42 8.23 -0.50 -9.84
CA ILE A 42 7.69 0.60 -10.64
C ILE A 42 7.33 0.12 -12.06
N SER A 43 8.15 -0.71 -12.71
CA SER A 43 7.84 -1.25 -14.05
C SER A 43 6.61 -2.16 -14.06
N LEU A 44 6.27 -2.78 -12.93
CA LEU A 44 5.03 -3.54 -12.75
C LEU A 44 3.80 -2.65 -12.50
N GLY A 45 3.97 -1.33 -12.41
CA GLY A 45 2.90 -0.37 -12.10
C GLY A 45 2.49 -0.40 -10.63
N ILE A 46 3.38 -0.88 -9.75
CA ILE A 46 3.18 -0.90 -8.30
C ILE A 46 3.92 0.30 -7.70
N PRO A 47 3.25 1.20 -6.98
CA PRO A 47 3.94 2.24 -6.24
C PRO A 47 4.79 1.62 -5.11
N PRO A 48 6.08 1.99 -4.94
CA PRO A 48 6.93 1.44 -3.87
C PRO A 48 6.31 1.61 -2.47
N ALA A 49 5.60 2.71 -2.24
CA ALA A 49 4.86 2.99 -1.01
C ALA A 49 3.76 1.97 -0.66
N GLN A 50 3.40 1.10 -1.60
CA GLN A 50 2.43 0.01 -1.38
C GLN A 50 3.09 -1.28 -0.90
N VAL A 51 4.42 -1.38 -0.90
CA VAL A 51 5.16 -2.63 -0.58
C VAL A 51 5.91 -2.47 0.75
N ASP A 52 5.77 -3.44 1.64
CA ASP A 52 6.36 -3.41 2.99
C ASP A 52 7.29 -4.59 3.27
N LEU A 53 7.09 -5.72 2.58
CA LEU A 53 8.03 -6.83 2.62
C LEU A 53 8.34 -7.34 1.22
N ILE A 54 9.63 -7.44 0.93
CA ILE A 54 10.20 -7.96 -0.30
C ILE A 54 10.99 -9.21 0.07
N LEU A 55 10.68 -10.34 -0.56
CA LEU A 55 11.46 -11.56 -0.44
C LEU A 55 12.04 -11.95 -1.79
N ILE A 56 13.35 -12.16 -1.87
CA ILE A 56 14.02 -12.79 -3.01
C ILE A 56 14.49 -14.17 -2.60
N ASN A 57 13.99 -15.20 -3.27
CA ASN A 57 14.33 -16.60 -2.98
C ASN A 57 14.12 -16.95 -1.49
N GLY A 58 13.16 -16.31 -0.83
CA GLY A 58 12.84 -16.48 0.60
C GLY A 58 13.63 -15.58 1.56
N GLN A 59 14.57 -14.77 1.09
CA GLN A 59 15.34 -13.83 1.91
C GLN A 59 14.78 -12.40 1.83
N SER A 60 14.64 -11.75 2.98
CA SER A 60 14.19 -10.36 3.04
C SER A 60 15.28 -9.42 2.53
N VAL A 61 14.90 -8.47 1.67
CA VAL A 61 15.79 -7.48 1.07
C VAL A 61 15.10 -6.10 1.05
N ASP A 62 15.88 -5.06 0.81
CA ASP A 62 15.38 -3.71 0.52
C ASP A 62 15.23 -3.45 -0.98
N PHE A 63 14.69 -2.28 -1.31
CA PHE A 63 14.48 -1.80 -2.67
C PHE A 63 15.75 -1.64 -3.52
N SER A 64 16.91 -1.45 -2.88
CA SER A 64 18.19 -1.25 -3.56
C SER A 64 18.82 -2.54 -4.10
N HIS A 65 18.29 -3.70 -3.70
CA HIS A 65 18.80 -5.00 -4.12
C HIS A 65 18.77 -5.17 -5.65
N ARG A 66 19.86 -5.72 -6.20
CA ARG A 66 20.03 -5.93 -7.65
C ARG A 66 19.55 -7.31 -8.08
N VAL A 67 18.57 -7.35 -8.97
CA VAL A 67 17.88 -8.58 -9.40
C VAL A 67 18.67 -9.33 -10.47
N LYS A 68 18.71 -10.66 -10.33
CA LYS A 68 19.36 -11.58 -11.26
C LYS A 68 18.34 -12.42 -12.02
N SER A 69 18.80 -12.98 -13.14
CA SER A 69 18.02 -13.97 -13.90
C SER A 69 17.59 -15.14 -13.03
N GLY A 70 16.32 -15.52 -13.12
CA GLY A 70 15.75 -16.66 -12.42
C GLY A 70 15.34 -16.39 -10.97
N ASP A 71 15.59 -15.21 -10.43
CA ASP A 71 15.18 -14.86 -9.06
C ASP A 71 13.66 -14.98 -8.89
N ARG A 72 13.25 -15.47 -7.72
CA ARG A 72 11.85 -15.56 -7.30
C ARG A 72 11.54 -14.49 -6.27
N ILE A 73 10.76 -13.51 -6.68
CA ILE A 73 10.46 -12.30 -5.94
C ILE A 73 9.02 -12.38 -5.43
N SER A 74 8.83 -12.29 -4.12
CA SER A 74 7.51 -12.13 -3.50
C SER A 74 7.39 -10.73 -2.94
N LEU A 75 6.32 -10.03 -3.32
CA LEU A 75 6.01 -8.69 -2.82
C LEU A 75 4.77 -8.75 -1.94
N TYR A 76 4.90 -8.21 -0.74
CA TYR A 76 3.84 -8.11 0.25
C TYR A 76 3.48 -6.64 0.49
N PRO A 77 2.18 -6.33 0.54
CA PRO A 77 1.78 -4.95 0.72
C PRO A 77 2.02 -4.44 2.14
N VAL A 78 1.88 -3.13 2.31
CA VAL A 78 1.86 -2.49 3.65
C VAL A 78 0.82 -3.15 4.54
N PHE A 79 1.34 -3.75 5.62
CA PHE A 79 0.59 -4.48 6.62
C PHE A 79 -0.22 -3.53 7.51
N GLU A 80 -1.29 -2.96 6.95
CA GLU A 80 -2.32 -2.21 7.68
C GLU A 80 -3.63 -3.00 7.81
N SER A 81 -3.70 -4.18 7.19
CA SER A 81 -4.86 -5.10 7.12
C SER A 81 -4.76 -6.34 8.02
N PHE A 82 -3.67 -6.55 8.77
CA PHE A 82 -3.55 -7.80 9.51
C PHE A 82 -4.34 -7.77 10.82
N ASP A 83 -5.49 -8.47 10.83
CA ASP A 83 -6.00 -9.07 12.06
C ASP A 83 -5.03 -10.20 12.49
N ILE A 84 -3.93 -9.80 13.12
CA ILE A 84 -2.95 -10.71 13.72
C ILE A 84 -3.49 -11.37 14.98
N SER A 85 -4.75 -11.15 15.39
CA SER A 85 -5.32 -11.79 16.59
C SER A 85 -5.31 -13.32 16.51
N THR A 86 -5.38 -13.88 15.30
CA THR A 86 -5.37 -15.33 15.07
C THR A 86 -3.97 -15.96 15.13
N VAL A 87 -2.92 -15.19 14.87
CA VAL A 87 -1.51 -15.68 14.86
C VAL A 87 -0.75 -15.23 16.11
N SER A 88 -1.15 -14.13 16.73
CA SER A 88 -0.54 -13.55 17.92
C SER A 88 -1.53 -13.59 19.09
N ARG A 89 -1.44 -14.63 19.92
CA ARG A 89 -2.06 -14.67 21.26
C ARG A 89 -1.49 -13.61 22.22
N LEU A 90 -0.60 -12.73 21.75
CA LEU A 90 0.16 -11.81 22.57
C LEU A 90 -0.39 -10.38 22.60
N ARG A 91 -1.31 -9.95 21.72
CA ARG A 91 -1.79 -8.55 21.74
C ARG A 91 -3.26 -8.38 21.38
N SER A 92 -4.04 -7.92 22.36
CA SER A 92 -5.50 -7.76 22.35
C SER A 92 -6.01 -6.38 21.93
N LYS A 93 -5.19 -5.53 21.29
CA LYS A 93 -5.62 -4.25 20.71
C LYS A 93 -4.85 -3.96 19.42
N PRO A 94 -5.48 -3.40 18.36
CA PRO A 94 -4.73 -2.72 17.32
C PRO A 94 -4.03 -1.51 17.99
N LEU A 95 -2.74 -1.65 18.30
CA LEU A 95 -1.90 -0.64 18.94
C LEU A 95 -1.57 0.55 18.02
N ARG A 96 -2.36 0.81 16.98
CA ARG A 96 -2.11 1.90 16.05
C ARG A 96 -3.28 2.86 16.16
N GLU A 97 -3.05 4.02 16.76
CA GLU A 97 -3.90 5.18 16.52
C GLU A 97 -3.76 5.48 15.02
N LEU A 98 -4.71 4.97 14.24
CA LEU A 98 -4.74 5.16 12.81
C LEU A 98 -5.16 6.60 12.56
N ALA A 99 -4.19 7.37 12.08
CA ALA A 99 -4.37 8.76 11.70
C ALA A 99 -4.15 8.88 10.20
N PHE A 100 -5.06 9.57 9.53
CA PHE A 100 -5.06 9.71 8.09
C PHE A 100 -4.73 11.15 7.70
N ILE A 101 -4.18 11.29 6.51
CA ILE A 101 -4.20 12.53 5.75
C ILE A 101 -4.90 12.23 4.43
N VAL A 102 -5.92 13.03 4.10
CA VAL A 102 -6.76 12.80 2.93
C VAL A 102 -6.40 13.82 1.85
N ASP A 103 -6.26 13.37 0.61
CA ASP A 103 -5.99 14.27 -0.52
C ASP A 103 -7.13 15.26 -0.78
N ALA A 104 -6.84 16.30 -1.57
CA ALA A 104 -7.81 17.35 -1.86
C ALA A 104 -9.09 16.84 -2.56
N GLN A 105 -9.00 15.76 -3.36
CA GLN A 105 -10.11 15.22 -4.15
C GLN A 105 -11.11 14.43 -3.30
N LEU A 106 -10.69 13.98 -2.13
CA LEU A 106 -11.48 13.15 -1.22
C LEU A 106 -12.06 13.93 -0.02
N GLY A 107 -12.35 15.22 -0.18
CA GLY A 107 -12.82 16.08 0.92
C GLY A 107 -14.13 15.65 1.59
N GLN A 108 -15.06 15.06 0.82
CA GLN A 108 -16.30 14.50 1.39
C GLN A 108 -16.01 13.28 2.27
N LEU A 109 -15.10 12.41 1.83
CA LEU A 109 -14.63 11.27 2.62
C LEU A 109 -13.96 11.76 3.90
N ALA A 110 -13.07 12.75 3.83
CA ALA A 110 -12.43 13.34 5.00
C ALA A 110 -13.46 13.85 6.03
N SER A 111 -14.49 14.54 5.56
CA SER A 111 -15.56 15.08 6.41
C SER A 111 -16.36 13.96 7.08
N CYS A 112 -16.67 12.88 6.36
CA CYS A 112 -17.38 11.73 6.92
C CYS A 112 -16.52 10.94 7.92
N LEU A 113 -15.26 10.67 7.61
CA LEU A 113 -14.37 9.98 8.54
C LEU A 113 -14.21 10.75 9.87
N ARG A 114 -14.14 12.10 9.82
CA ARG A 114 -14.14 12.94 11.03
C ARG A 114 -15.43 12.81 11.84
N SER A 115 -16.60 12.73 11.20
CA SER A 115 -17.87 12.55 11.93
C SER A 115 -17.98 11.19 12.61
N LEU A 116 -17.21 10.20 12.14
CA LEU A 116 -17.02 8.90 12.78
C LEU A 116 -15.93 8.92 13.88
N ASN A 117 -15.41 10.09 14.26
CA ASN A 117 -14.32 10.28 15.23
C ASN A 117 -12.99 9.63 14.81
N ILE A 118 -12.75 9.46 13.50
CA ILE A 118 -11.47 9.01 12.97
C ILE A 118 -10.53 10.21 12.84
N ASP A 119 -9.27 10.06 13.27
CA ASP A 119 -8.27 11.12 13.17
C ASP A 119 -7.89 11.36 11.70
N VAL A 120 -8.39 12.46 11.13
CA VAL A 120 -8.15 12.84 9.74
C VAL A 120 -7.64 14.27 9.65
N LEU A 121 -6.45 14.42 9.08
CA LEU A 121 -5.93 15.69 8.59
C LEU A 121 -6.40 15.89 7.15
N TYR A 122 -7.06 17.02 6.91
CA TYR A 122 -7.55 17.42 5.60
C TYR A 122 -7.54 18.93 5.54
N GLN A 123 -6.88 19.45 4.51
CA GLN A 123 -6.78 20.85 4.14
C GLN A 123 -6.71 20.89 2.61
N PRO A 124 -7.73 21.45 1.92
CA PRO A 124 -7.82 21.40 0.47
C PRO A 124 -6.68 22.14 -0.25
N GLU A 125 -5.99 23.04 0.45
CA GLU A 125 -4.87 23.83 -0.09
C GLU A 125 -3.51 23.11 -0.01
N LEU A 126 -3.43 21.93 0.63
CA LEU A 126 -2.17 21.20 0.71
C LEU A 126 -1.77 20.69 -0.67
N THR A 127 -0.57 21.06 -1.10
CA THR A 127 0.06 20.41 -2.25
C THR A 127 0.46 18.98 -1.87
N ASP A 128 0.59 18.12 -2.87
CA ASP A 128 1.12 16.77 -2.70
C ASP A 128 2.41 16.72 -1.88
N GLU A 129 3.36 17.64 -2.12
CA GLU A 129 4.63 17.69 -1.37
C GLU A 129 4.38 17.94 0.13
N LEU A 130 3.44 18.82 0.45
CA LEU A 130 3.04 19.10 1.82
C LEU A 130 2.29 17.92 2.44
N ILE A 131 1.46 17.21 1.66
CA ILE A 131 0.79 15.98 2.09
C ILE A 131 1.84 14.93 2.47
N VAL A 132 2.82 14.67 1.61
CA VAL A 132 3.89 13.69 1.89
C VAL A 132 4.69 14.08 3.13
N MET A 133 5.07 15.36 3.24
CA MET A 133 5.82 15.86 4.39
C MET A 133 5.04 15.72 5.70
N ALA A 134 3.75 16.10 5.70
CA ALA A 134 2.87 15.99 6.86
C ALA A 134 2.60 14.52 7.24
N ALA A 135 2.37 13.65 6.25
CA ALA A 135 2.21 12.22 6.45
C ALA A 135 3.42 11.61 7.15
N ARG A 136 4.63 11.97 6.69
CA ARG A 136 5.89 11.48 7.23
C ARG A 136 6.15 12.01 8.64
N SER A 137 5.99 13.31 8.87
CA SER A 137 6.28 13.93 10.18
C SER A 137 5.32 13.45 11.26
N SER A 138 4.04 13.31 10.92
CA SER A 138 2.97 12.94 11.85
C SER A 138 2.65 11.46 11.86
N ARG A 139 3.40 10.65 11.09
CA ARG A 139 3.16 9.21 10.93
C ARG A 139 1.71 8.91 10.54
N ARG A 140 1.15 9.66 9.59
CA ARG A 140 -0.21 9.46 9.04
C ARG A 140 -0.18 8.64 7.76
N ILE A 141 -1.29 7.95 7.49
CA ILE A 141 -1.53 7.21 6.25
C ILE A 141 -2.18 8.15 5.24
N ILE A 142 -1.63 8.23 4.03
CA ILE A 142 -2.22 9.03 2.95
C ILE A 142 -3.39 8.26 2.34
N LEU A 143 -4.61 8.81 2.35
CA LEU A 143 -5.72 8.32 1.53
C LEU A 143 -5.82 9.18 0.29
N THR A 144 -5.73 8.55 -0.88
CA THR A 144 -5.73 9.27 -2.16
C THR A 144 -6.48 8.56 -3.26
N SER A 145 -7.08 9.30 -4.19
CA SER A 145 -7.57 8.78 -5.47
C SER A 145 -6.52 8.86 -6.59
N SER A 146 -5.38 9.51 -6.36
CA SER A 146 -4.29 9.68 -7.32
C SER A 146 -3.23 8.61 -7.13
N ARG A 147 -2.91 7.90 -8.23
CA ARG A 147 -1.77 6.98 -8.25
C ARG A 147 -0.46 7.74 -8.25
N GLU A 148 -0.42 8.87 -8.95
CA GLU A 148 0.74 9.73 -9.12
C GLU A 148 1.29 10.17 -7.76
N LEU A 149 0.41 10.51 -6.81
CA LEU A 149 0.83 10.83 -5.44
C LEU A 149 1.61 9.67 -4.83
N LEU A 150 1.13 8.43 -4.93
CA LEU A 150 1.78 7.25 -4.33
C LEU A 150 3.16 6.91 -4.92
N TYR A 151 3.51 7.45 -6.08
CA TYR A 151 4.85 7.32 -6.67
C TYR A 151 5.84 8.39 -6.18
N LYS A 152 5.40 9.39 -5.41
CA LYS A 152 6.29 10.43 -4.90
C LYS A 152 7.25 9.87 -3.85
N GLU A 153 8.50 10.33 -3.92
CA GLU A 153 9.53 9.99 -2.94
C GLU A 153 9.12 10.42 -1.51
N GLY A 154 9.52 9.62 -0.53
CA GLY A 154 9.28 9.94 0.89
C GLY A 154 7.92 9.52 1.43
N ILE A 155 7.02 8.98 0.60
CA ILE A 155 5.81 8.32 1.08
C ILE A 155 6.20 7.03 1.79
N THR A 156 5.80 6.94 3.05
CA THR A 156 6.02 5.75 3.87
C THR A 156 4.79 4.87 3.91
N ARG A 157 3.59 5.47 3.90
CA ARG A 157 2.29 4.79 3.95
C ARG A 157 1.26 5.57 3.15
N GLY A 158 0.58 4.87 2.26
CA GLY A 158 -0.55 5.42 1.53
C GLY A 158 -1.51 4.33 1.09
N TYR A 159 -2.71 4.71 0.70
CA TYR A 159 -3.73 3.82 0.21
C TYR A 159 -4.51 4.50 -0.93
N LEU A 160 -4.58 3.80 -2.06
CA LEU A 160 -5.36 4.23 -3.20
C LEU A 160 -6.82 3.83 -2.98
N ILE A 161 -7.68 4.81 -2.81
CA ILE A 161 -9.13 4.64 -2.72
C ILE A 161 -9.68 4.23 -4.08
N LYS A 162 -10.42 3.13 -4.11
CA LYS A 162 -10.98 2.52 -5.33
C LYS A 162 -12.48 2.83 -5.48
N GLY A 163 -13.16 3.09 -4.37
CA GLY A 163 -14.57 3.45 -4.33
C GLY A 163 -14.85 4.68 -5.19
N THR A 164 -15.91 4.59 -5.99
CA THR A 164 -16.28 5.62 -6.97
C THR A 164 -17.30 6.62 -6.40
N ASN A 165 -18.03 6.22 -5.37
CA ASN A 165 -18.94 7.08 -4.62
C ASN A 165 -18.59 7.08 -3.13
N LEU A 166 -19.13 8.06 -2.40
CA LEU A 166 -18.79 8.29 -1.00
C LEU A 166 -19.05 7.06 -0.10
N ASP A 167 -20.17 6.36 -0.30
CA ASP A 167 -20.52 5.19 0.51
C ASP A 167 -19.52 4.04 0.31
N GLU A 168 -19.13 3.77 -0.95
CA GLU A 168 -18.08 2.81 -1.29
C GLU A 168 -16.75 3.19 -0.64
N GLN A 169 -16.36 4.47 -0.71
CA GLN A 169 -15.10 4.96 -0.15
C GLN A 169 -15.05 4.81 1.37
N ILE A 170 -16.15 5.14 2.06
CA ILE A 170 -16.26 4.97 3.51
C ILE A 170 -16.16 3.49 3.86
N GLN A 171 -16.95 2.63 3.22
CA GLN A 171 -16.90 1.19 3.50
C GLN A 171 -15.52 0.60 3.23
N GLU A 172 -14.89 1.02 2.13
CA GLU A 172 -13.53 0.61 1.78
C GLU A 172 -12.55 0.95 2.90
N VAL A 173 -12.52 2.21 3.38
CA VAL A 173 -11.64 2.62 4.49
C VAL A 173 -11.97 1.84 5.76
N LEU A 174 -13.24 1.74 6.14
CA LEU A 174 -13.64 1.09 7.39
C LEU A 174 -13.26 -0.40 7.42
N LEU A 175 -13.48 -1.11 6.31
CA LEU A 175 -13.11 -2.51 6.17
C LEU A 175 -11.60 -2.70 6.06
N ARG A 176 -10.93 -1.87 5.23
CA ARG A 176 -9.50 -1.98 4.95
C ARG A 176 -8.64 -1.80 6.19
N PHE A 177 -9.09 -0.95 7.11
CA PHE A 177 -8.34 -0.55 8.30
C PHE A 177 -8.91 -1.11 9.61
N ASP A 178 -9.84 -2.08 9.56
CA ASP A 178 -10.51 -2.67 10.73
C ASP A 178 -11.06 -1.61 11.71
N LEU A 179 -11.65 -0.55 11.17
CA LEU A 179 -12.20 0.58 11.92
C LEU A 179 -13.66 0.39 12.30
N LEU A 180 -14.29 -0.72 11.87
CA LEU A 180 -15.64 -1.03 12.28
C LEU A 180 -15.66 -1.32 13.79
N PRO A 181 -16.64 -0.77 14.54
CA PRO A 181 -16.79 -1.09 15.95
C PRO A 181 -16.97 -2.60 16.09
N LYS A 182 -16.05 -3.26 16.80
CA LYS A 182 -16.20 -4.68 17.14
C LYS A 182 -17.45 -4.78 18.00
N ALA A 183 -18.48 -5.44 17.47
CA ALA A 183 -19.70 -5.72 18.23
C ALA A 183 -19.28 -6.35 19.56
N GLY A 184 -19.60 -5.68 20.66
CA GLY A 184 -19.29 -6.17 22.00
C GLY A 184 -19.86 -7.58 22.16
N LYS A 185 -19.00 -8.53 22.50
CA LYS A 185 -19.43 -9.77 23.14
C LYS A 185 -19.64 -9.49 24.62
#